data_AF-A0A7N6B8W5-F1
#
_entry.id   AF-A0A7N6B8W5-F1
#
_cell.length_a   1.000
_cell.length_b   1.000
_cell.length_c   1.000
_cell.angle_alpha   90.00
_cell.angle_beta   90.00
_cell.angle_gamma   90.00
#
_symmetry.space_group_name_H-M   'P 1'
#
loop_
_entity.id
_entity.type
_entity.pdbx_description
1 polymer ?
#
loop_
_entity_poly.entity_id
_entity_poly.type
_entity_poly.pdbx_seq_one_letter_code
_entity_poly.pdbx_strand_id
1 'polypeptide(L)'
;VTFASSVLPRSGTSGAMVKSKKKVVLITGCSSGIGLSLAVMLAKDEKKRYRVIATMRDLNRKDKLVEAAGDAYGKTLSLAVLDVCNDESVKQCVNDIKGRHVDILINNAGIGIVGPVESITIEEMQAVFETNVFGVIRMIKEVMPDMKKRRAGHIIVISSVLGVQSLSALVCLVFAGVGFHDVYAASKFAIEGFCESLAVQLMMFNIKLSLIEPGPVRTDFEIKMIQEVKERECPGADPETVHYFKNLYLPSAINIFLAVGQTPKEISKVSFQAVYFSASLFIYLFRNLTNSLYAPIVALKYADESGDLSVNFFYHMLFNLGRQESTFSLRPRVNLSEKLN
;
A
#
# COMPACT_ATOMS: atom_id res chain seq x y z
N VAL A 1 33.73 21.45 -47.18
CA VAL A 1 34.24 21.80 -45.82
C VAL A 1 34.62 20.49 -45.15
N THR A 2 35.81 20.40 -44.55
CA THR A 2 36.47 19.12 -44.27
C THR A 2 36.34 18.71 -42.79
N PHE A 3 36.24 17.41 -42.52
CA PHE A 3 36.31 16.88 -41.15
C PHE A 3 37.66 17.22 -40.50
N ALA A 4 37.62 17.75 -39.28
CA ALA A 4 38.79 17.89 -38.41
C ALA A 4 38.65 16.93 -37.23
N SER A 5 39.64 16.06 -37.02
CA SER A 5 39.72 15.19 -35.86
C SER A 5 40.28 15.94 -34.66
N SER A 6 39.69 15.72 -33.47
CA SER A 6 40.24 16.19 -32.19
C SER A 6 40.66 14.98 -31.34
N VAL A 7 41.83 15.09 -30.71
CA VAL A 7 42.52 13.96 -30.07
C VAL A 7 41.93 13.67 -28.69
N LEU A 8 41.57 12.40 -28.44
CA LEU A 8 41.20 11.92 -27.11
C LEU A 8 42.44 11.85 -26.18
N PRO A 9 42.45 12.52 -25.02
CA PRO A 9 43.52 12.36 -24.04
C PRO A 9 43.41 10.99 -23.35
N ARG A 10 44.44 10.16 -23.50
CA ARG A 10 44.57 8.90 -22.73
C ARG A 10 44.91 9.22 -21.27
N SER A 11 43.92 9.25 -20.38
CA SER A 11 44.14 9.27 -18.92
C SER A 11 44.10 7.86 -18.34
N GLY A 12 45.27 7.22 -18.26
CA GLY A 12 45.44 5.97 -17.52
C GLY A 12 45.52 6.22 -16.02
N THR A 13 44.39 6.15 -15.32
CA THR A 13 44.35 6.08 -13.84
C THR A 13 43.71 4.77 -13.41
N SER A 14 44.42 3.99 -12.59
CA SER A 14 43.89 2.75 -12.03
C SER A 14 42.65 3.05 -11.18
N GLY A 15 41.48 2.60 -11.66
CA GLY A 15 40.19 2.85 -11.03
C GLY A 15 40.05 2.05 -9.74
N ALA A 16 40.61 2.55 -8.64
CA ALA A 16 40.37 2.02 -7.31
C ALA A 16 38.86 2.00 -7.06
N MET A 17 38.28 0.79 -7.00
CA MET A 17 36.83 0.61 -6.89
C MET A 17 36.33 1.26 -5.59
N VAL A 18 35.69 2.43 -5.74
CA VAL A 18 34.98 3.10 -4.65
C VAL A 18 33.93 2.12 -4.14
N LYS A 19 34.16 1.55 -2.95
CA LYS A 19 33.21 0.65 -2.29
C LYS A 19 31.93 1.41 -2.03
N SER A 20 30.96 1.25 -2.93
CA SER A 20 29.65 1.90 -2.85
C SER A 20 29.04 1.65 -1.48
N LYS A 21 28.82 2.74 -0.72
CA LYS A 21 28.28 2.66 0.64
C LYS A 21 26.88 2.04 0.54
N LYS A 22 26.66 0.94 1.27
CA LYS A 22 25.34 0.29 1.32
C LYS A 22 24.28 1.31 1.71
N LYS A 23 23.20 1.41 0.92
CA LYS A 23 22.03 2.23 1.25
C LYS A 23 21.35 1.67 2.50
N VAL A 24 21.09 2.51 3.49
CA VAL A 24 20.32 2.15 4.69
C VAL A 24 18.83 2.18 4.35
N VAL A 25 18.18 1.04 4.48
CA VAL A 25 16.73 0.89 4.30
C VAL A 25 16.10 0.64 5.67
N LEU A 26 15.13 1.45 6.06
CA LEU A 26 14.31 1.26 7.25
C LEU A 26 12.91 0.80 6.81
N ILE A 27 12.43 -0.35 7.29
CA ILE A 27 11.15 -0.95 6.88
C ILE A 27 10.29 -1.22 8.12
N THR A 28 9.05 -0.72 8.13
CA THR A 28 8.14 -0.88 9.27
C THR A 28 7.22 -2.10 9.12
N GLY A 29 6.99 -2.85 10.21
CA GLY A 29 6.03 -3.95 10.22
C GLY A 29 6.50 -5.25 9.53
N CYS A 30 7.75 -5.67 9.77
CA CYS A 30 8.39 -6.80 9.11
C CYS A 30 8.14 -8.19 9.73
N SER A 31 7.24 -8.34 10.71
CA SER A 31 6.97 -9.63 11.37
C SER A 31 6.22 -10.64 10.50
N SER A 32 5.59 -10.19 9.41
CA SER A 32 4.82 -11.03 8.48
C SER A 32 4.62 -10.34 7.12
N GLY A 33 4.08 -11.08 6.13
CA GLY A 33 3.56 -10.53 4.89
C GLY A 33 4.56 -9.73 4.04
N ILE A 34 4.11 -8.58 3.51
CA ILE A 34 4.85 -7.74 2.56
C ILE A 34 6.17 -7.25 3.17
N GLY A 35 6.12 -6.64 4.37
CA GLY A 35 7.31 -6.12 5.06
C GLY A 35 8.37 -7.18 5.33
N LEU A 36 7.96 -8.42 5.66
CA LEU A 36 8.88 -9.55 5.80
C LEU A 36 9.53 -9.89 4.45
N SER A 37 8.71 -10.13 3.42
CA SER A 37 9.17 -10.57 2.10
C SER A 37 10.10 -9.53 1.43
N LEU A 38 9.79 -8.24 1.57
CA LEU A 38 10.56 -7.12 1.05
C LEU A 38 11.88 -6.91 1.81
N ALA A 39 11.87 -7.05 3.13
CA ALA A 39 13.09 -6.99 3.94
C ALA A 39 14.08 -8.09 3.55
N VAL A 40 13.60 -9.32 3.37
CA VAL A 40 14.41 -10.45 2.90
C VAL A 40 14.92 -10.22 1.47
N MET A 41 14.06 -9.75 0.56
CA MET A 41 14.43 -9.49 -0.84
C MET A 41 15.52 -8.42 -0.98
N LEU A 42 15.42 -7.32 -0.22
CA LEU A 42 16.44 -6.26 -0.20
C LEU A 42 17.74 -6.71 0.48
N ALA A 43 17.64 -7.49 1.57
CA ALA A 43 18.83 -7.98 2.28
C ALA A 43 19.59 -9.07 1.52
N LYS A 44 18.91 -9.84 0.65
CA LYS A 44 19.49 -10.86 -0.24
C LYS A 44 19.88 -10.32 -1.63
N ASP A 45 19.88 -9.00 -1.84
CA ASP A 45 20.42 -8.39 -3.08
C ASP A 45 21.84 -8.91 -3.38
N GLU A 46 22.03 -9.52 -4.55
CA GLU A 46 23.29 -10.16 -4.97
C GLU A 46 24.47 -9.19 -4.94
N LYS A 47 24.21 -7.94 -5.35
CA LYS A 47 25.16 -6.82 -5.36
C LYS A 47 25.37 -6.21 -3.97
N LYS A 48 24.69 -6.75 -2.93
CA LYS A 48 24.77 -6.40 -1.50
C LYS A 48 24.64 -4.90 -1.23
N ARG A 49 23.83 -4.21 -2.03
CA ARG A 49 23.70 -2.74 -2.08
C ARG A 49 22.96 -2.15 -0.88
N TYR A 50 22.22 -2.96 -0.14
CA TYR A 50 21.35 -2.50 0.95
C TYR A 50 21.84 -3.00 2.31
N ARG A 51 21.62 -2.18 3.34
CA ARG A 51 21.57 -2.59 4.75
C ARG A 51 20.13 -2.36 5.22
N VAL A 52 19.41 -3.45 5.45
CA VAL A 52 18.02 -3.43 5.88
C VAL A 52 17.93 -3.40 7.40
N ILE A 53 17.14 -2.48 7.93
CA ILE A 53 16.69 -2.41 9.31
C ILE A 53 15.19 -2.72 9.27
N ALA A 54 14.85 -3.95 9.62
CA ALA A 54 13.50 -4.49 9.56
C ALA A 54 12.88 -4.43 10.95
N THR A 55 11.79 -3.68 11.11
CA THR A 55 11.27 -3.33 12.44
C THR A 55 9.90 -3.94 12.73
N MET A 56 9.62 -4.14 14.01
CA MET A 56 8.33 -4.67 14.50
C MET A 56 8.10 -4.24 15.95
N ARG A 57 6.83 -4.19 16.36
CA ARG A 57 6.43 -3.84 17.73
C ARG A 57 6.93 -4.85 18.77
N ASP A 58 6.91 -6.13 18.40
CA ASP A 58 7.27 -7.25 19.26
C ASP A 58 8.31 -8.13 18.56
N LEU A 59 9.52 -8.21 19.12
CA LEU A 59 10.62 -9.03 18.60
C LEU A 59 10.45 -10.53 18.90
N ASN A 60 9.47 -10.96 19.70
CA ASN A 60 9.12 -12.37 19.81
C ASN A 60 8.50 -12.92 18.51
N ARG A 61 8.03 -12.04 17.61
CA ARG A 61 7.50 -12.40 16.29
C ARG A 61 8.54 -12.38 15.16
N LYS A 62 9.83 -12.34 15.49
CA LYS A 62 10.94 -12.24 14.50
C LYS A 62 11.20 -13.53 13.71
N ASP A 63 10.79 -14.69 14.20
CA ASP A 63 11.43 -15.95 13.79
C ASP A 63 11.19 -16.30 12.31
N LYS A 64 9.96 -16.10 11.79
CA LYS A 64 9.65 -16.21 10.35
C LYS A 64 10.56 -15.33 9.47
N LEU A 65 10.93 -14.14 9.97
CA LEU A 65 11.80 -13.20 9.26
C LEU A 65 13.28 -13.61 9.35
N VAL A 66 13.73 -14.08 10.52
CA VAL A 66 15.11 -14.55 10.74
C VAL A 66 15.39 -15.80 9.91
N GLU A 67 14.47 -16.77 9.89
CA GLU A 67 14.53 -17.97 9.05
C GLU A 67 14.58 -17.59 7.57
N ALA A 68 13.62 -16.78 7.09
CA ALA A 68 13.56 -16.36 5.69
C ALA A 68 14.77 -15.51 5.27
N ALA A 69 15.37 -14.73 6.18
CA ALA A 69 16.62 -14.01 5.94
C ALA A 69 17.83 -14.96 5.91
N GLY A 70 17.88 -15.95 6.78
CA GLY A 70 19.00 -16.88 6.95
C GLY A 70 20.34 -16.13 7.04
N ASP A 71 21.26 -16.49 6.15
CA ASP A 71 22.62 -15.94 6.09
C ASP A 71 22.72 -14.41 5.87
N ALA A 72 21.61 -13.75 5.49
CA ALA A 72 21.53 -12.29 5.40
C ALA A 72 21.38 -11.61 6.79
N TYR A 73 20.84 -12.31 7.79
CA TYR A 73 20.70 -11.79 9.15
C TYR A 73 22.08 -11.54 9.77
N GLY A 74 22.24 -10.40 10.45
CA GLY A 74 23.52 -9.89 10.97
C GLY A 74 24.47 -9.31 9.91
N LYS A 75 24.34 -9.66 8.62
CA LYS A 75 25.28 -9.26 7.54
C LYS A 75 24.73 -8.15 6.62
N THR A 76 23.44 -8.22 6.30
CA THR A 76 22.69 -7.24 5.49
C THR A 76 21.31 -6.92 6.07
N LEU A 77 20.75 -7.76 6.94
CA LEU A 77 19.53 -7.49 7.71
C LEU A 77 19.83 -7.40 9.20
N SER A 78 19.30 -6.36 9.85
CA SER A 78 19.27 -6.18 11.31
C SER A 78 17.84 -5.88 11.76
N LEU A 79 17.50 -6.23 13.00
CA LEU A 79 16.18 -5.96 13.60
C LEU A 79 16.24 -4.73 14.51
N ALA A 80 15.11 -4.06 14.69
CA ALA A 80 14.89 -3.06 15.73
C ALA A 80 13.43 -3.11 16.23
N VAL A 81 13.22 -2.70 17.48
CA VAL A 81 11.86 -2.46 18.02
C VAL A 81 11.33 -1.17 17.40
N LEU A 82 10.08 -1.19 16.95
CA LEU A 82 9.37 0.02 16.54
C LEU A 82 7.85 -0.17 16.71
N ASP A 83 7.24 0.71 17.49
CA ASP A 83 5.82 1.04 17.33
C ASP A 83 5.68 2.39 16.63
N VAL A 84 4.94 2.41 15.51
CA VAL A 84 4.66 3.63 14.75
C VAL A 84 3.61 4.51 15.45
N CYS A 85 2.85 3.96 16.40
CA CYS A 85 1.87 4.69 17.21
C CYS A 85 2.51 5.38 18.43
N ASN A 86 3.84 5.30 18.61
CA ASN A 86 4.54 5.86 19.77
C ASN A 86 5.72 6.74 19.33
N ASP A 87 5.65 8.04 19.64
CA ASP A 87 6.66 9.02 19.22
C ASP A 87 8.06 8.71 19.77
N GLU A 88 8.17 8.22 21.00
CA GLU A 88 9.44 7.85 21.64
C GLU A 88 10.08 6.62 20.98
N SER A 89 9.28 5.62 20.63
CA SER A 89 9.73 4.43 19.89
C SER A 89 10.24 4.80 18.49
N VAL A 90 9.54 5.71 17.79
CA VAL A 90 9.97 6.26 16.49
C VAL A 90 11.31 7.00 16.62
N LYS A 91 11.43 7.93 17.58
CA LYS A 91 12.66 8.70 17.85
C LYS A 91 13.83 7.79 18.19
N GLN A 92 13.61 6.81 19.09
CA GLN A 92 14.65 5.88 19.53
C GLN A 92 15.12 4.97 18.40
N CYS A 93 14.19 4.37 17.65
CA CYS A 93 14.52 3.50 16.52
C CYS A 93 15.33 4.23 15.44
N VAL A 94 15.16 5.55 15.26
CA VAL A 94 15.96 6.34 14.31
C VAL A 94 17.28 6.84 14.92
N ASN A 95 17.31 7.17 16.22
CA ASN A 95 18.55 7.49 16.96
C ASN A 95 19.58 6.36 16.89
N ASP A 96 19.15 5.10 17.05
CA ASP A 96 20.03 3.93 17.07
C ASP A 96 20.60 3.57 15.68
N ILE A 97 20.11 4.21 14.61
CA ILE A 97 20.68 4.09 13.26
C ILE A 97 21.99 4.89 13.23
N LYS A 98 23.11 4.25 12.84
CA LYS A 98 24.43 4.88 12.83
C LYS A 98 24.44 6.22 12.07
N GLY A 99 24.51 7.32 12.82
CA GLY A 99 24.50 8.70 12.30
C GLY A 99 23.13 9.22 11.87
N ARG A 100 22.03 8.60 12.36
CA ARG A 100 20.62 8.86 11.98
C ARG A 100 20.34 8.81 10.46
N HIS A 101 21.24 8.20 9.70
CA HIS A 101 21.23 8.21 8.23
C HIS A 101 20.29 7.13 7.67
N VAL A 102 19.19 7.54 7.06
CA VAL A 102 18.27 6.67 6.30
C VAL A 102 18.26 7.10 4.83
N ASP A 103 18.65 6.19 3.92
CA ASP A 103 18.57 6.45 2.47
C ASP A 103 17.16 6.18 1.94
N ILE A 104 16.52 5.12 2.43
CA ILE A 104 15.19 4.66 2.02
C ILE A 104 14.35 4.35 3.27
N LEU A 105 13.20 5.00 3.41
CA LEU A 105 12.15 4.62 4.38
C LEU A 105 11.05 3.86 3.65
N ILE A 106 10.61 2.72 4.17
CA ILE A 106 9.48 1.95 3.65
C ILE A 106 8.44 1.80 4.76
N ASN A 107 7.39 2.61 4.68
CA ASN A 107 6.24 2.54 5.56
C ASN A 107 5.32 1.41 5.09
N ASN A 108 5.34 0.30 5.81
CA ASN A 108 4.57 -0.92 5.51
C ASN A 108 3.67 -1.36 6.68
N ALA A 109 3.94 -0.91 7.91
CA ALA A 109 3.07 -1.15 9.06
C ALA A 109 1.67 -0.59 8.83
N GLY A 110 0.65 -1.37 9.18
CA GLY A 110 -0.75 -0.99 9.10
C GLY A 110 -1.65 -2.05 9.74
N ILE A 111 -2.89 -1.66 10.04
CA ILE A 111 -3.99 -2.56 10.45
C ILE A 111 -5.21 -2.32 9.57
N GLY A 112 -6.07 -3.33 9.46
CA GLY A 112 -7.36 -3.23 8.76
C GLY A 112 -8.52 -3.51 9.71
N ILE A 113 -9.71 -3.13 9.29
CA ILE A 113 -10.97 -3.41 9.97
C ILE A 113 -12.05 -3.65 8.91
N VAL A 114 -13.04 -4.47 9.24
CA VAL A 114 -14.28 -4.62 8.47
C VAL A 114 -15.45 -4.98 9.38
N GLY A 115 -16.59 -4.33 9.16
CA GLY A 115 -17.86 -4.54 9.86
C GLY A 115 -18.88 -3.45 9.52
N PRO A 116 -20.18 -3.64 9.80
CA PRO A 116 -21.17 -2.56 9.79
C PRO A 116 -20.61 -1.33 10.52
N VAL A 117 -20.69 -0.15 9.90
CA VAL A 117 -19.99 1.06 10.38
C VAL A 117 -20.50 1.50 11.75
N GLU A 118 -21.78 1.27 12.01
CA GLU A 118 -22.49 1.42 13.27
C GLU A 118 -22.10 0.37 14.35
N SER A 119 -21.34 -0.66 13.96
CA SER A 119 -20.81 -1.72 14.84
C SER A 119 -19.29 -1.66 15.05
N ILE A 120 -18.62 -0.65 14.48
CA ILE A 120 -17.21 -0.34 14.70
C ILE A 120 -17.15 0.81 15.72
N THR A 121 -16.37 0.66 16.80
CA THR A 121 -16.28 1.73 17.81
C THR A 121 -15.33 2.84 17.37
N ILE A 122 -15.52 4.05 17.89
CA ILE A 122 -14.68 5.22 17.55
C ILE A 122 -13.21 4.98 17.93
N GLU A 123 -12.95 4.22 18.99
CA GLU A 123 -11.62 3.81 19.45
C GLU A 123 -10.94 2.88 18.43
N GLU A 124 -11.70 1.97 17.80
CA GLU A 124 -11.19 1.14 16.71
C GLU A 124 -10.90 1.98 15.46
N MET A 125 -11.77 2.93 15.12
CA MET A 125 -11.53 3.87 14.01
C MET A 125 -10.26 4.69 14.24
N GLN A 126 -10.09 5.20 15.46
CA GLN A 126 -8.88 5.90 15.87
C GLN A 126 -7.65 5.01 15.76
N ALA A 127 -7.68 3.76 16.23
CA ALA A 127 -6.55 2.83 16.14
C ALA A 127 -6.10 2.56 14.68
N VAL A 128 -7.06 2.48 13.74
CA VAL A 128 -6.77 2.31 12.31
C VAL A 128 -6.09 3.55 11.73
N PHE A 129 -6.60 4.75 12.00
CA PHE A 129 -5.97 6.01 11.57
C PHE A 129 -4.60 6.25 12.25
N GLU A 130 -4.49 5.92 13.53
CA GLU A 130 -3.28 6.04 14.34
C GLU A 130 -2.14 5.19 13.78
N THR A 131 -2.43 3.97 13.33
CA THR A 131 -1.44 3.11 12.67
C THR A 131 -1.20 3.53 11.21
N ASN A 132 -2.26 3.67 10.40
CA ASN A 132 -2.16 3.77 8.94
C ASN A 132 -1.84 5.18 8.42
N VAL A 133 -2.18 6.22 9.20
CA VAL A 133 -2.01 7.62 8.83
C VAL A 133 -0.97 8.28 9.75
N PHE A 134 -1.26 8.40 11.05
CA PHE A 134 -0.39 9.12 11.97
C PHE A 134 0.96 8.42 12.16
N GLY A 135 1.00 7.09 12.24
CA GLY A 135 2.25 6.33 12.28
C GLY A 135 3.14 6.50 11.04
N VAL A 136 2.53 6.56 9.85
CA VAL A 136 3.26 6.85 8.60
C VAL A 136 3.79 8.29 8.62
N ILE A 137 2.99 9.24 9.08
CA ILE A 137 3.37 10.66 9.21
C ILE A 137 4.51 10.83 10.24
N ARG A 138 4.50 10.13 11.38
CA ARG A 138 5.59 10.16 12.37
C ARG A 138 6.91 9.68 11.78
N MET A 139 6.90 8.52 11.12
CA MET A 139 8.09 7.98 10.47
C MET A 139 8.66 8.93 9.41
N ILE A 140 7.79 9.57 8.62
CA ILE A 140 8.18 10.59 7.65
C ILE A 140 8.78 11.82 8.36
N LYS A 141 8.13 12.33 9.42
CA LYS A 141 8.61 13.49 10.21
C LYS A 141 9.98 13.25 10.84
N GLU A 142 10.28 12.03 11.28
CA GLU A 142 11.53 11.69 11.96
C GLU A 142 12.74 11.56 11.00
N VAL A 143 12.57 11.00 9.80
CA VAL A 143 13.67 10.85 8.81
C VAL A 143 13.83 12.06 7.88
N MET A 144 12.76 12.81 7.63
CA MET A 144 12.74 13.90 6.65
C MET A 144 13.77 15.03 6.92
N PRO A 145 14.09 15.44 8.16
CA PRO A 145 15.08 16.49 8.40
C PRO A 145 16.47 16.14 7.86
N ASP A 146 16.92 14.90 8.05
CA ASP A 146 18.21 14.41 7.52
C ASP A 146 18.16 14.27 5.99
N MET A 147 17.09 13.68 5.44
CA MET A 147 16.90 13.61 3.98
C MET A 147 16.90 15.00 3.32
N LYS A 148 16.27 16.01 3.95
CA LYS A 148 16.25 17.41 3.47
C LYS A 148 17.64 18.06 3.57
N LYS A 149 18.34 17.88 4.68
CA LYS A 149 19.73 18.37 4.88
C LYS A 149 20.70 17.80 3.84
N ARG A 150 20.57 16.51 3.52
CA ARG A 150 21.39 15.82 2.52
C ARG A 150 20.90 15.99 1.07
N ARG A 151 19.73 16.61 0.87
CA ARG A 151 19.00 16.70 -0.41
C ARG A 151 18.93 15.37 -1.17
N ALA A 152 18.69 14.28 -0.42
CA ALA A 152 18.66 12.92 -0.95
C ALA A 152 17.92 11.96 -0.01
N GLY A 153 16.90 11.29 -0.52
CA GLY A 153 16.20 10.20 0.17
C GLY A 153 15.07 9.62 -0.68
N HIS A 154 14.56 8.46 -0.31
CA HIS A 154 13.36 7.87 -0.91
C HIS A 154 12.41 7.39 0.19
N ILE A 155 11.20 7.93 0.21
CA ILE A 155 10.10 7.45 1.04
C ILE A 155 9.25 6.54 0.16
N ILE A 156 8.94 5.34 0.65
CA ILE A 156 7.99 4.42 0.03
C ILE A 156 6.87 4.18 1.02
N VAL A 157 5.63 4.25 0.56
CA VAL A 157 4.44 3.94 1.36
C VAL A 157 3.71 2.78 0.70
N ILE A 158 3.53 1.69 1.44
CA ILE A 158 2.66 0.59 1.04
C ILE A 158 1.22 1.04 1.31
N SER A 159 0.63 1.62 0.27
CA SER A 159 -0.73 2.14 0.24
C SER A 159 -1.70 0.96 0.07
N SER A 160 -2.64 1.07 -0.86
CA SER A 160 -3.43 0.00 -1.45
C SER A 160 -4.02 0.54 -2.77
N VAL A 161 -4.64 -0.30 -3.58
CA VAL A 161 -5.65 0.19 -4.55
C VAL A 161 -6.78 0.94 -3.83
N LEU A 162 -7.01 0.65 -2.54
CA LEU A 162 -7.85 1.42 -1.62
C LEU A 162 -7.23 2.76 -1.15
N GLY A 163 -6.13 3.22 -1.75
CA GLY A 163 -5.47 4.49 -1.41
C GLY A 163 -5.54 5.58 -2.49
N VAL A 164 -5.01 5.33 -3.70
CA VAL A 164 -5.02 6.28 -4.84
C VAL A 164 -6.43 6.74 -5.17
N GLN A 165 -7.30 5.74 -5.22
CA GLN A 165 -8.67 5.94 -4.86
C GLN A 165 -8.71 5.77 -3.34
N SER A 166 -9.25 6.79 -2.57
CA SER A 166 -11.61 7.17 -0.96
C SER A 166 -13.12 6.74 -1.38
N LEU A 167 -13.46 5.46 -1.19
CA LEU A 167 -13.97 4.65 -2.32
C LEU A 167 -15.49 4.65 -2.37
N SER A 168 -16.04 5.76 -2.88
CA SER A 168 -17.43 5.85 -3.31
C SER A 168 -17.76 4.73 -4.30
N ALA A 169 -18.35 3.67 -3.76
CA ALA A 169 -18.92 2.48 -4.41
C ALA A 169 -17.97 1.58 -5.24
N LEU A 170 -17.12 2.13 -6.11
CA LEU A 170 -16.46 1.38 -7.19
C LEU A 170 -15.86 0.02 -6.76
N VAL A 171 -15.00 0.03 -5.74
CA VAL A 171 -14.34 -1.16 -5.18
C VAL A 171 -15.06 -1.70 -3.95
N CYS A 172 -16.07 -0.99 -3.43
CA CYS A 172 -17.12 -1.58 -2.59
C CYS A 172 -17.84 -2.75 -3.27
N LEU A 173 -17.58 -2.92 -4.57
CA LEU A 173 -18.39 -3.70 -5.48
C LEU A 173 -17.51 -4.42 -6.56
N VAL A 174 -16.17 -4.18 -6.65
CA VAL A 174 -15.20 -5.01 -7.43
C VAL A 174 -14.86 -6.31 -6.72
N PHE A 175 -14.40 -6.19 -5.46
CA PHE A 175 -14.58 -7.30 -4.53
C PHE A 175 -16.06 -7.31 -4.22
N ALA A 176 -16.64 -8.50 -4.04
CA ALA A 176 -18.08 -8.67 -4.07
C ALA A 176 -18.69 -8.28 -2.71
N GLY A 177 -18.52 -7.00 -2.40
CA GLY A 177 -18.39 -6.45 -1.06
C GLY A 177 -16.99 -5.84 -0.83
N VAL A 178 -16.94 -4.51 -0.77
CA VAL A 178 -16.20 -3.64 0.21
C VAL A 178 -17.14 -2.50 0.65
N GLY A 179 -18.42 -2.80 0.89
CA GLY A 179 -19.04 -2.17 2.06
C GLY A 179 -18.25 -2.57 3.32
N PHE A 180 -18.51 -1.95 4.47
CA PHE A 180 -18.00 -2.41 5.76
C PHE A 180 -16.49 -2.21 6.02
N HIS A 181 -15.62 -1.92 5.03
CA HIS A 181 -14.23 -1.48 5.28
C HIS A 181 -14.09 0.06 5.25
N ASP A 182 -15.18 0.80 5.43
CA ASP A 182 -15.29 2.26 5.23
C ASP A 182 -14.15 3.03 5.93
N VAL A 183 -13.88 2.65 7.17
CA VAL A 183 -12.81 3.16 8.04
C VAL A 183 -11.41 2.86 7.50
N TYR A 184 -11.17 1.64 7.01
CA TYR A 184 -9.88 1.23 6.46
C TYR A 184 -9.61 1.93 5.12
N ALA A 185 -10.61 2.01 4.23
CA ALA A 185 -10.54 2.76 2.98
C ALA A 185 -10.29 4.25 3.24
N ALA A 186 -11.02 4.87 4.18
CA ALA A 186 -10.79 6.26 4.57
C ALA A 186 -9.35 6.51 5.05
N SER A 187 -8.78 5.59 5.86
CA SER A 187 -7.39 5.69 6.31
C SER A 187 -6.37 5.61 5.16
N LYS A 188 -6.68 4.84 4.10
CA LYS A 188 -5.79 4.68 2.94
C LYS A 188 -5.91 5.84 1.95
N PHE A 189 -7.09 6.42 1.70
CA PHE A 189 -7.22 7.70 0.99
C PHE A 189 -6.51 8.84 1.74
N ALA A 190 -6.64 8.89 3.06
CA ALA A 190 -6.06 9.97 3.88
C ALA A 190 -4.53 10.03 3.76
N ILE A 191 -3.85 8.88 3.79
CA ILE A 191 -2.38 8.86 3.61
C ILE A 191 -1.96 9.16 2.17
N GLU A 192 -2.82 8.94 1.18
CA GLU A 192 -2.56 9.28 -0.23
C GLU A 192 -2.69 10.76 -0.53
N GLY A 193 -3.76 11.42 -0.06
CA GLY A 193 -3.89 12.88 -0.14
C GLY A 193 -2.71 13.58 0.57
N PHE A 194 -2.29 13.04 1.71
CA PHE A 194 -1.07 13.49 2.40
C PHE A 194 0.19 13.28 1.54
N CYS A 195 0.38 12.09 0.96
CA CYS A 195 1.57 11.77 0.16
C CYS A 195 1.66 12.57 -1.14
N GLU A 196 0.54 12.84 -1.82
CA GLU A 196 0.49 13.66 -3.03
C GLU A 196 0.82 15.13 -2.73
N SER A 197 0.19 15.71 -1.70
CA SER A 197 0.49 17.06 -1.22
C SER A 197 1.96 17.21 -0.81
N LEU A 198 2.51 16.21 -0.11
CA LEU A 198 3.90 16.19 0.33
C LEU A 198 4.89 15.99 -0.84
N ALA A 199 4.57 15.18 -1.84
CA ALA A 199 5.48 14.86 -2.95
C ALA A 199 5.93 16.10 -3.72
N VAL A 200 5.00 17.03 -4.00
CA VAL A 200 5.30 18.33 -4.65
C VAL A 200 6.36 19.11 -3.85
N GLN A 201 6.24 19.13 -2.52
CA GLN A 201 7.22 19.80 -1.66
C GLN A 201 8.58 19.08 -1.65
N LEU A 202 8.58 17.74 -1.67
CA LEU A 202 9.80 16.92 -1.60
C LEU A 202 10.68 17.02 -2.86
N MET A 203 10.09 17.33 -4.03
CA MET A 203 10.83 17.60 -5.26
C MET A 203 11.86 18.74 -5.08
N MET A 204 11.50 19.80 -4.36
CA MET A 204 12.41 20.93 -4.05
C MET A 204 13.61 20.54 -3.18
N PHE A 205 13.60 19.35 -2.57
CA PHE A 205 14.69 18.79 -1.77
C PHE A 205 15.38 17.59 -2.43
N ASN A 206 15.01 17.21 -3.67
CA ASN A 206 15.49 15.98 -4.32
C ASN A 206 15.25 14.73 -3.43
N ILE A 207 14.10 14.70 -2.75
CA ILE A 207 13.60 13.54 -2.03
C ILE A 207 12.48 12.93 -2.88
N LYS A 208 12.52 11.61 -3.04
CA LYS A 208 11.53 10.85 -3.80
C LYS A 208 10.46 10.31 -2.86
N LEU A 209 9.21 10.23 -3.31
CA LEU A 209 8.11 9.57 -2.61
C LEU A 209 7.37 8.67 -3.60
N SER A 210 7.34 7.36 -3.35
CA SER A 210 6.59 6.41 -4.17
C SER A 210 5.54 5.69 -3.34
N LEU A 211 4.31 5.69 -3.83
CA LEU A 211 3.23 4.84 -3.37
C LEU A 211 3.34 3.49 -4.11
N ILE A 212 3.09 2.42 -3.37
CA ILE A 212 2.84 1.09 -3.94
C ILE A 212 1.39 0.77 -3.65
N GLU A 213 0.64 0.32 -4.66
CA GLU A 213 -0.78 0.02 -4.55
C GLU A 213 -1.08 -1.49 -4.65
N PRO A 214 -0.98 -2.24 -3.54
CA PRO A 214 -1.49 -3.61 -3.48
C PRO A 214 -3.00 -3.70 -3.73
N GLY A 215 -3.39 -4.64 -4.57
CA GLY A 215 -4.68 -5.34 -4.43
C GLY A 215 -4.71 -6.22 -3.17
N PRO A 216 -5.61 -7.21 -3.08
CA PRO A 216 -5.62 -8.14 -1.95
C PRO A 216 -4.32 -8.96 -1.94
N VAL A 217 -3.75 -9.20 -0.76
CA VAL A 217 -2.47 -9.89 -0.64
C VAL A 217 -2.59 -11.06 0.33
N ARG A 218 -2.29 -12.27 -0.16
CA ARG A 218 -2.35 -13.52 0.59
C ARG A 218 -1.36 -13.50 1.76
N THR A 219 -1.86 -13.15 2.94
CA THR A 219 -1.08 -12.82 4.14
C THR A 219 -1.82 -13.23 5.40
N ASP A 220 -1.05 -13.44 6.48
CA ASP A 220 -1.56 -13.59 7.85
C ASP A 220 -2.51 -12.45 8.28
N PHE A 221 -2.41 -11.26 7.67
CA PHE A 221 -3.27 -10.10 7.91
C PHE A 221 -4.71 -10.36 7.48
N GLU A 222 -4.93 -10.70 6.20
CA GLU A 222 -6.28 -10.86 5.65
C GLU A 222 -6.97 -12.09 6.26
N ILE A 223 -6.22 -13.18 6.42
CA ILE A 223 -6.72 -14.43 7.02
C ILE A 223 -7.20 -14.16 8.45
N LYS A 224 -6.43 -13.40 9.23
CA LYS A 224 -6.81 -13.03 10.60
C LYS A 224 -8.03 -12.11 10.64
N MET A 225 -8.11 -11.10 9.77
CA MET A 225 -9.32 -10.27 9.63
C MET A 225 -10.55 -11.14 9.33
N ILE A 226 -10.48 -12.00 8.31
CA ILE A 226 -11.60 -12.87 7.88
C ILE A 226 -12.03 -13.85 9.00
N GLN A 227 -11.10 -14.29 9.86
CA GLN A 227 -11.42 -15.12 11.03
C GLN A 227 -12.13 -14.31 12.12
N GLU A 228 -11.53 -13.21 12.58
CA GLU A 228 -12.09 -12.35 13.64
C GLU A 228 -13.50 -11.85 13.28
N VAL A 229 -13.73 -11.55 12.00
CA VAL A 229 -15.00 -11.02 11.48
C VAL A 229 -16.15 -12.03 11.48
N LYS A 230 -15.86 -13.34 11.32
CA LYS A 230 -16.90 -14.37 11.37
C LYS A 230 -17.49 -14.48 12.77
N GLU A 231 -16.61 -14.49 13.76
CA GLU A 231 -16.91 -14.70 15.18
C GLU A 231 -17.38 -13.42 15.89
N ARG A 232 -16.94 -12.25 15.42
CA ARG A 232 -17.33 -10.93 15.95
C ARG A 232 -18.85 -10.69 15.93
N GLU A 233 -19.39 -10.18 17.03
CA GLU A 233 -20.73 -9.60 17.10
C GLU A 233 -20.78 -8.22 16.42
N CYS A 234 -21.94 -7.86 15.87
CA CYS A 234 -22.17 -6.57 15.22
C CYS A 234 -23.17 -5.74 16.04
N PRO A 235 -22.78 -5.18 17.20
CA PRO A 235 -23.67 -4.35 18.00
C PRO A 235 -24.11 -3.10 17.22
N GLY A 236 -25.31 -2.58 17.48
CA GLY A 236 -25.85 -1.40 16.80
C GLY A 236 -26.36 -1.64 15.37
N ALA A 237 -25.83 -2.64 14.66
CA ALA A 237 -26.28 -3.02 13.33
C ALA A 237 -27.62 -3.76 13.36
N ASP A 238 -28.46 -3.52 12.36
CA ASP A 238 -29.75 -4.19 12.22
C ASP A 238 -29.61 -5.62 11.64
N PRO A 239 -30.61 -6.50 11.84
CA PRO A 239 -30.54 -7.89 11.37
C PRO A 239 -30.41 -8.06 9.85
N GLU A 240 -30.89 -7.12 9.04
CA GLU A 240 -30.79 -7.14 7.58
C GLU A 240 -29.36 -6.76 7.16
N THR A 241 -28.80 -5.69 7.73
CA THR A 241 -27.39 -5.31 7.51
C THR A 241 -26.42 -6.40 7.96
N VAL A 242 -26.66 -7.05 9.11
CA VAL A 242 -25.86 -8.20 9.56
C VAL A 242 -26.02 -9.42 8.64
N HIS A 243 -27.22 -9.65 8.08
CA HIS A 243 -27.44 -10.68 7.07
C HIS A 243 -26.65 -10.38 5.78
N TYR A 244 -26.73 -9.16 5.26
CA TYR A 244 -25.95 -8.71 4.10
C TYR A 244 -24.45 -8.90 4.34
N PHE A 245 -23.96 -8.53 5.53
CA PHE A 245 -22.55 -8.66 5.88
C PHE A 245 -22.08 -10.12 5.97
N LYS A 246 -22.74 -10.96 6.75
CA LYS A 246 -22.23 -12.32 7.03
C LYS A 246 -22.55 -13.33 5.93
N ASN A 247 -23.65 -13.17 5.20
CA ASN A 247 -24.15 -14.21 4.26
C ASN A 247 -23.93 -13.87 2.79
N LEU A 248 -23.89 -12.59 2.40
CA LEU A 248 -23.73 -12.17 1.00
C LEU A 248 -22.36 -11.55 0.74
N TYR A 249 -21.96 -10.58 1.55
CA TYR A 249 -20.68 -9.90 1.47
C TYR A 249 -19.49 -10.84 1.74
N LEU A 250 -19.45 -11.46 2.93
CA LEU A 250 -18.21 -12.09 3.41
C LEU A 250 -17.77 -13.32 2.59
N PRO A 251 -18.67 -14.24 2.15
CA PRO A 251 -18.28 -15.34 1.27
C PRO A 251 -17.75 -14.84 -0.09
N SER A 252 -18.32 -13.75 -0.58
CA SER A 252 -18.04 -13.20 -1.91
C SER A 252 -16.73 -12.40 -1.93
N ALA A 253 -16.42 -11.68 -0.87
CA ALA A 253 -15.09 -11.11 -0.62
C ALA A 253 -13.99 -12.19 -0.53
N ILE A 254 -14.26 -13.29 0.20
CA ILE A 254 -13.34 -14.44 0.29
C ILE A 254 -13.09 -15.06 -1.10
N ASN A 255 -14.14 -15.29 -1.89
CA ASN A 255 -14.01 -15.87 -3.23
C ASN A 255 -13.10 -15.03 -4.15
N ILE A 256 -13.20 -13.71 -4.10
CA ILE A 256 -12.39 -12.83 -4.96
C ILE A 256 -10.97 -12.64 -4.40
N PHE A 257 -10.78 -12.64 -3.07
CA PHE A 257 -9.45 -12.77 -2.46
C PHE A 257 -8.72 -14.05 -2.91
N LEU A 258 -9.44 -15.17 -3.03
CA LEU A 258 -8.90 -16.40 -3.61
C LEU A 258 -8.62 -16.24 -5.12
N ALA A 259 -9.51 -15.61 -5.89
CA ALA A 259 -9.36 -15.46 -7.34
C ALA A 259 -8.22 -14.51 -7.78
N VAL A 260 -8.12 -13.31 -7.20
CA VAL A 260 -7.19 -12.25 -7.65
C VAL A 260 -6.14 -11.82 -6.61
N GLY A 261 -6.13 -12.45 -5.43
CA GLY A 261 -5.18 -12.12 -4.35
C GLY A 261 -3.73 -12.48 -4.69
N GLN A 262 -2.85 -11.48 -4.66
CA GLN A 262 -1.42 -11.61 -4.99
C GLN A 262 -0.61 -12.17 -3.82
N THR A 263 0.61 -12.64 -4.08
CA THR A 263 1.55 -13.03 -3.03
C THR A 263 2.39 -11.85 -2.51
N PRO A 264 2.87 -11.88 -1.25
CA PRO A 264 3.79 -10.87 -0.72
C PRO A 264 5.07 -10.70 -1.56
N LYS A 265 5.49 -11.75 -2.26
CA LYS A 265 6.67 -11.76 -3.13
C LYS A 265 6.48 -10.90 -4.39
N GLU A 266 5.27 -10.84 -4.94
CA GLU A 266 4.94 -9.99 -6.09
C GLU A 266 4.91 -8.52 -5.70
N ILE A 267 4.23 -8.19 -4.59
CA ILE A 267 4.24 -6.83 -4.02
C ILE A 267 5.66 -6.37 -3.69
N SER A 268 6.48 -7.27 -3.13
CA SER A 268 7.88 -7.02 -2.84
C SER A 268 8.72 -6.81 -4.10
N LYS A 269 8.41 -7.49 -5.21
CA LYS A 269 9.08 -7.29 -6.51
C LYS A 269 8.83 -5.89 -7.05
N VAL A 270 7.57 -5.42 -7.04
CA VAL A 270 7.21 -4.04 -7.45
C VAL A 270 7.85 -3.01 -6.52
N SER A 271 7.81 -3.24 -5.21
CA SER A 271 8.46 -2.38 -4.21
C SER A 271 9.99 -2.31 -4.41
N PHE A 272 10.65 -3.44 -4.68
CA PHE A 272 12.07 -3.50 -5.01
C PHE A 272 12.38 -2.80 -6.34
N GLN A 273 11.50 -2.89 -7.34
CA GLN A 273 11.63 -2.15 -8.60
C GLN A 273 11.55 -0.63 -8.33
N ALA A 274 10.62 -0.14 -7.52
CA ALA A 274 10.58 1.26 -7.10
C ALA A 274 11.88 1.69 -6.38
N VAL A 275 12.39 0.88 -5.44
CA VAL A 275 13.69 1.10 -4.77
C VAL A 275 14.86 1.14 -5.77
N TYR A 276 14.86 0.27 -6.79
CA TYR A 276 15.93 0.18 -7.78
C TYR A 276 15.89 1.37 -8.75
N PHE A 277 14.71 1.65 -9.32
CA PHE A 277 14.52 2.71 -10.32
C PHE A 277 14.55 4.12 -9.72
N SER A 278 14.49 4.28 -8.39
CA SER A 278 14.75 5.57 -7.74
C SER A 278 16.16 6.13 -7.98
N ALA A 279 17.11 5.30 -8.47
CA ALA A 279 18.40 5.78 -8.98
C ALA A 279 18.30 6.47 -10.35
N SER A 280 17.26 6.22 -11.14
CA SER A 280 16.96 6.90 -12.40
C SER A 280 16.06 8.11 -12.18
N LEU A 281 16.18 9.11 -13.06
CA LEU A 281 15.22 10.22 -13.13
C LEU A 281 14.06 9.92 -14.10
N PHE A 282 14.31 9.11 -15.14
CA PHE A 282 13.37 8.81 -16.22
C PHE A 282 12.42 7.62 -15.93
N ILE A 283 12.66 6.86 -14.87
CA ILE A 283 11.92 5.63 -14.52
C ILE A 283 11.40 5.72 -13.06
N TYR A 284 11.30 6.93 -12.52
CA TYR A 284 10.72 7.17 -11.21
C TYR A 284 9.20 7.33 -11.33
N LEU A 285 8.45 6.49 -10.63
CA LEU A 285 7.00 6.53 -10.58
C LEU A 285 6.51 6.92 -9.18
N PHE A 286 5.60 7.89 -9.15
CA PHE A 286 4.90 8.32 -7.93
C PHE A 286 3.90 7.26 -7.45
N ARG A 287 3.19 6.59 -8.37
CA ARG A 287 2.22 5.52 -8.11
C ARG A 287 2.61 4.24 -8.84
N ASN A 288 2.39 3.09 -8.20
CA ASN A 288 2.86 1.77 -8.63
C ASN A 288 1.79 0.70 -8.32
N LEU A 289 0.76 0.63 -9.18
CA LEU A 289 -0.21 -0.47 -9.24
C LEU A 289 0.49 -1.82 -9.34
N THR A 290 0.22 -2.73 -8.40
CA THR A 290 0.87 -4.06 -8.39
C THR A 290 0.17 -5.10 -9.27
N ASN A 291 -1.02 -4.77 -9.79
CA ASN A 291 -1.82 -5.61 -10.67
C ASN A 291 -2.57 -4.72 -11.69
N SER A 292 -2.38 -4.97 -12.98
CA SER A 292 -2.98 -4.20 -14.06
C SER A 292 -4.48 -4.40 -14.23
N LEU A 293 -5.08 -5.45 -13.64
CA LEU A 293 -6.53 -5.67 -13.65
C LEU A 293 -7.31 -4.51 -13.01
N TYR A 294 -6.69 -3.73 -12.13
CA TYR A 294 -7.31 -2.55 -11.52
C TYR A 294 -7.24 -1.29 -12.40
N ALA A 295 -6.46 -1.27 -13.49
CA ALA A 295 -6.32 -0.06 -14.31
C ALA A 295 -7.62 0.39 -15.02
N PRO A 296 -8.45 -0.50 -15.61
CA PRO A 296 -9.75 -0.10 -16.18
C PRO A 296 -10.74 0.40 -15.12
N ILE A 297 -10.69 -0.20 -13.92
CA ILE A 297 -11.45 0.22 -12.75
C ILE A 297 -11.02 1.64 -12.33
N VAL A 298 -9.71 1.88 -12.19
CA VAL A 298 -9.17 3.21 -11.88
C VAL A 298 -9.59 4.24 -12.92
N ALA A 299 -9.55 3.91 -14.21
CA ALA A 299 -10.03 4.77 -15.29
C ALA A 299 -11.54 5.09 -15.19
N LEU A 300 -12.40 4.11 -14.84
CA LEU A 300 -13.85 4.32 -14.75
C LEU A 300 -14.25 5.40 -13.73
N LYS A 301 -13.50 5.54 -12.63
CA LYS A 301 -13.69 6.63 -11.64
C LYS A 301 -13.47 8.02 -12.25
N TYR A 302 -12.55 8.16 -13.20
CA TYR A 302 -12.21 9.45 -13.83
C TYR A 302 -12.93 9.67 -15.16
N ALA A 303 -13.76 8.71 -15.60
CA ALA A 303 -14.59 8.82 -16.80
C ALA A 303 -15.94 9.54 -16.53
N ASP A 304 -16.28 9.76 -15.26
CA ASP A 304 -17.50 10.42 -14.80
C ASP A 304 -17.20 11.24 -13.54
N GLU A 305 -17.36 12.57 -13.63
CA GLU A 305 -17.08 13.50 -12.53
C GLU A 305 -18.14 13.46 -11.41
N SER A 306 -19.35 12.92 -11.69
CA SER A 306 -20.39 12.76 -10.67
C SER A 306 -20.13 11.54 -9.77
N GLY A 307 -19.53 10.49 -10.33
CA GLY A 307 -19.36 9.19 -9.69
C GLY A 307 -20.59 8.27 -9.80
N ASP A 308 -21.71 8.69 -10.38
CA ASP A 308 -22.91 7.86 -10.53
C ASP A 308 -22.66 6.63 -11.42
N LEU A 309 -21.85 6.75 -12.47
CA LEU A 309 -21.43 5.61 -13.30
C LEU A 309 -20.63 4.58 -12.49
N SER A 310 -19.77 5.10 -11.60
CA SER A 310 -18.97 4.32 -10.64
C SER A 310 -19.85 3.63 -9.60
N VAL A 311 -20.93 4.25 -9.15
CA VAL A 311 -21.89 3.66 -8.20
C VAL A 311 -22.77 2.59 -8.86
N ASN A 312 -23.41 2.94 -9.99
CA ASN A 312 -24.50 2.13 -10.56
C ASN A 312 -24.04 0.85 -11.26
N PHE A 313 -22.98 0.89 -12.07
CA PHE A 313 -22.39 -0.30 -12.74
C PHE A 313 -22.12 -1.42 -11.73
N PHE A 314 -21.71 -1.02 -10.55
CA PHE A 314 -21.17 -1.84 -9.50
C PHE A 314 -22.22 -2.30 -8.48
N TYR A 315 -23.24 -1.48 -8.17
CA TYR A 315 -24.40 -1.92 -7.40
C TYR A 315 -25.09 -3.10 -8.10
N HIS A 316 -25.20 -3.03 -9.42
CA HIS A 316 -25.72 -4.13 -10.23
C HIS A 316 -24.80 -5.36 -10.26
N MET A 317 -23.47 -5.17 -10.20
CA MET A 317 -22.51 -6.27 -10.13
C MET A 317 -22.71 -7.14 -8.88
N LEU A 318 -23.06 -6.55 -7.73
CA LEU A 318 -23.30 -7.33 -6.51
C LEU A 318 -24.72 -7.87 -6.41
N PHE A 319 -25.71 -6.98 -6.47
CA PHE A 319 -27.05 -7.30 -6.01
C PHE A 319 -27.98 -7.82 -7.12
N ASN A 320 -27.59 -7.68 -8.39
CA ASN A 320 -28.41 -8.08 -9.54
C ASN A 320 -27.82 -9.20 -10.42
N LEU A 321 -26.49 -9.43 -10.44
CA LEU A 321 -25.91 -10.52 -11.25
C LEU A 321 -26.36 -11.95 -10.86
N GLY A 322 -26.98 -12.12 -9.69
CA GLY A 322 -27.63 -13.36 -9.27
C GLY A 322 -29.16 -13.40 -9.36
N ARG A 323 -29.82 -12.35 -9.88
CA ARG A 323 -31.31 -12.22 -9.88
C ARG A 323 -31.99 -12.42 -11.23
N GLN A 324 -31.26 -12.66 -12.32
CA GLN A 324 -31.82 -12.67 -13.69
C GLN A 324 -32.55 -13.96 -14.13
N GLU A 325 -32.92 -14.87 -13.23
CA GLU A 325 -33.73 -16.06 -13.59
C GLU A 325 -35.25 -15.96 -13.32
N SER A 326 -35.75 -14.93 -12.63
CA SER A 326 -37.15 -14.93 -12.15
C SER A 326 -38.05 -13.73 -12.54
N THR A 327 -37.52 -12.58 -12.99
CA THR A 327 -38.37 -11.42 -13.38
C THR A 327 -37.83 -10.63 -14.59
N PHE A 328 -38.27 -11.01 -15.80
CA PHE A 328 -38.16 -10.17 -17.00
C PHE A 328 -39.51 -9.99 -17.72
N SER A 329 -40.56 -9.71 -16.96
CA SER A 329 -41.85 -9.28 -17.52
C SER A 329 -41.75 -7.85 -18.06
N LEU A 330 -41.53 -7.75 -19.37
CA LEU A 330 -41.51 -6.49 -20.12
C LEU A 330 -42.82 -5.72 -19.91
N ARG A 331 -42.79 -4.65 -19.10
CA ARG A 331 -43.86 -3.63 -19.14
C ARG A 331 -43.80 -2.89 -20.49
N PRO A 332 -44.95 -2.57 -21.12
CA PRO A 332 -44.96 -1.99 -22.45
C PRO A 332 -44.33 -0.58 -22.47
N ARG A 333 -43.71 -0.23 -23.60
CA ARG A 333 -43.15 1.11 -23.82
C ARG A 333 -44.27 2.16 -23.79
N VAL A 334 -44.06 3.23 -23.03
CA VAL A 334 -44.85 4.46 -23.18
C VAL A 334 -44.51 5.06 -24.55
N ASN A 335 -45.52 5.27 -25.40
CA ASN A 335 -45.30 5.76 -26.76
C ASN A 335 -45.09 7.29 -26.74
N LEU A 336 -43.88 7.74 -27.08
CA LEU A 336 -43.42 9.11 -26.82
C LEU A 336 -43.57 10.02 -28.06
N SER A 337 -44.68 9.85 -28.79
CA SER A 337 -44.94 10.49 -30.09
C SER A 337 -46.24 11.31 -30.15
N GLU A 338 -46.86 11.60 -29.01
CA GLU A 338 -48.22 12.19 -28.94
C GLU A 338 -48.27 13.53 -28.16
N LYS A 339 -47.11 14.14 -27.88
CA LYS A 339 -47.00 15.50 -27.30
C LYS A 339 -45.82 16.30 -27.87
N LEU A 340 -45.99 16.78 -29.09
CA LEU A 340 -45.48 18.07 -29.58
C LEU A 340 -46.35 18.44 -30.80
N ASN A 341 -46.67 19.75 -30.93
CA ASN A 341 -47.73 20.27 -31.81
C ASN A 341 -47.50 20.05 -33.30
#